data_AF-A0A8S2RE91-F1
#
_entry.id   AF-A0A8S2RE91-F1
#
_cell.length_a   1.000
_cell.length_b   1.000
_cell.length_c   1.000
_cell.angle_alpha   90.00
_cell.angle_beta   90.00
_cell.angle_gamma   90.00
#
_symmetry.space_group_name_H-M   'P 1'
#
loop_
_entity.id
_entity.type
_entity.pdbx_description
1 polymer ?
#
loop_
_entity_poly.entity_id
_entity_poly.type
_entity_poly.pdbx_seq_one_letter_code
_entity_poly.pdbx_strand_id
1 'polypeptide(L)'
;TDKGNNFYIGSAVEFEQKATKFFSDTNAFIELSYNPFNEIVDKVIQLLNTLRGKDLIRKWQYEQMMPDRATCELAHLYFNPKTHKDGIP
;
A
#
# COMPACT_ATOMS: atom_id res chain seq x y z
N THR A 1 -32.89 1.65 1.72
CA THR A 1 -31.91 0.57 1.58
C THR A 1 -31.27 0.72 0.22
N ASP A 2 -30.17 1.45 0.12
CA ASP A 2 -29.36 1.40 -1.10
C ASP A 2 -27.99 0.87 -0.73
N LYS A 3 -27.61 -0.14 -1.49
CA LYS A 3 -26.64 -1.15 -1.12
C LYS A 3 -25.27 -0.51 -1.19
N GLY A 4 -24.50 -0.67 -0.11
CA GLY A 4 -23.07 -0.38 -0.13
C GLY A 4 -22.45 -0.98 -1.39
N ASN A 5 -21.55 -0.22 -2.01
CA ASN A 5 -20.74 -0.57 -3.17
C ASN A 5 -19.91 -1.83 -2.90
N ASN A 6 -20.58 -2.97 -2.78
CA ASN A 6 -19.97 -4.27 -2.63
C ASN A 6 -19.37 -4.58 -4.00
N PHE A 7 -18.05 -4.42 -4.11
CA PHE A 7 -17.26 -5.06 -5.15
C PHE A 7 -17.32 -6.57 -4.92
N TYR A 8 -18.47 -7.18 -5.26
CA TYR A 8 -18.52 -8.62 -5.48
C TYR A 8 -17.74 -8.89 -6.76
N ILE A 9 -16.65 -9.62 -6.60
CA ILE A 9 -15.82 -10.12 -7.69
C ILE A 9 -16.15 -11.61 -7.76
N GLY A 10 -17.04 -11.99 -8.67
CA GLY A 10 -17.40 -13.40 -8.88
C GLY A 10 -16.34 -14.15 -9.71
N SER A 11 -15.52 -13.42 -10.46
CA SER A 11 -14.41 -13.97 -11.25
C SER A 11 -13.29 -12.94 -11.46
N ALA A 12 -12.07 -13.42 -11.76
CA ALA A 12 -10.94 -12.55 -12.10
C ALA A 12 -11.24 -11.61 -13.30
N VAL A 13 -12.01 -12.10 -14.27
CA VAL A 13 -12.42 -11.33 -15.46
C VAL A 13 -13.32 -10.15 -15.08
N GLU A 14 -14.26 -10.35 -14.16
CA GLU A 14 -15.14 -9.26 -13.68
C GLU A 14 -14.35 -8.21 -12.90
N PHE A 15 -13.30 -8.61 -12.16
CA PHE A 15 -12.42 -7.67 -11.49
C PHE A 15 -11.66 -6.80 -12.48
N GLU A 16 -11.02 -7.41 -13.48
CA GLU A 16 -10.26 -6.69 -14.50
C GLU A 16 -11.14 -5.70 -15.27
N GLN A 17 -12.37 -6.09 -15.62
CA GLN A 17 -13.34 -5.22 -16.28
C GLN A 17 -13.75 -4.03 -15.38
N LYS A 18 -14.04 -4.28 -14.09
CA LYS A 18 -14.39 -3.22 -13.14
C LYS A 18 -13.22 -2.28 -12.88
N ALA A 19 -12.00 -2.81 -12.75
CA ALA A 19 -10.79 -2.02 -12.57
C ALA A 19 -10.55 -1.12 -13.78
N THR A 20 -10.60 -1.68 -15.00
CA THR A 20 -10.42 -0.94 -16.25
C THR A 20 -11.45 0.18 -16.38
N LYS A 21 -12.73 -0.11 -16.10
CA LYS A 21 -13.80 0.90 -16.12
C LYS A 21 -13.58 1.99 -15.08
N PHE A 22 -13.17 1.63 -13.87
CA PHE A 22 -12.86 2.61 -12.82
C PHE A 22 -11.70 3.52 -13.22
N PHE A 23 -10.64 2.97 -13.82
CA PHE A 23 -9.51 3.74 -14.34
C PHE A 23 -9.93 4.70 -15.47
N SER A 24 -10.78 4.25 -16.40
CA SER A 24 -11.27 5.11 -17.49
C SER A 24 -12.16 6.24 -17.00
N ASP A 25 -13.03 5.97 -16.02
CA ASP A 25 -14.06 6.92 -15.59
C ASP A 25 -13.52 8.03 -14.69
N THR A 26 -12.44 7.75 -13.94
CA THR A 26 -11.98 8.65 -12.86
C THR A 26 -10.76 9.49 -13.22
N ASN A 27 -10.04 9.15 -14.29
CA ASN A 27 -8.72 9.76 -14.61
C ASN A 27 -7.78 9.83 -13.39
N ALA A 28 -8.03 8.98 -12.37
CA ALA A 28 -7.45 9.13 -11.04
C ALA A 28 -6.08 8.47 -10.91
N PHE A 29 -5.65 7.75 -11.96
CA PHE A 29 -4.42 6.98 -11.96
C PHE A 29 -3.60 7.33 -13.19
N ILE A 30 -2.33 7.62 -12.96
CA ILE A 30 -1.32 7.79 -13.99
C ILE A 30 -0.49 6.52 -14.00
N GLU A 31 -0.46 5.84 -15.14
CA GLU A 31 0.45 4.72 -15.34
C GLU A 31 1.89 5.23 -15.31
N LEU A 32 2.72 4.61 -14.47
CA LEU A 32 4.13 4.95 -14.38
C LEU A 32 4.90 4.20 -15.48
N SER A 33 5.85 4.88 -16.12
CA SER A 33 6.71 4.28 -17.14
C SER A 33 7.70 3.24 -16.59
N TYR A 34 7.86 3.18 -15.26
CA TYR A 34 8.71 2.22 -14.57
C TYR A 34 8.13 1.91 -13.19
N ASN A 35 8.57 0.79 -12.60
CA ASN A 35 8.19 0.40 -11.25
C ASN A 35 9.12 1.06 -10.21
N PRO A 36 8.65 2.04 -9.41
CA PRO A 36 9.49 2.74 -8.43
C PRO A 36 9.67 1.96 -7.12
N PHE A 37 9.16 0.74 -7.01
CA PHE A 37 9.11 -0.01 -5.75
C PHE A 37 10.47 -0.09 -5.06
N ASN A 38 11.52 -0.51 -5.77
CA ASN A 38 12.85 -0.65 -5.20
C ASN A 38 13.41 0.68 -4.67
N GLU A 39 13.19 1.78 -5.41
CA GLU A 39 13.63 3.10 -4.99
C GLU A 39 12.91 3.58 -3.73
N ILE A 40 11.62 3.29 -3.61
CA ILE A 40 10.83 3.64 -2.43
C ILE A 40 11.28 2.81 -1.23
N VAL A 41 11.52 1.50 -1.40
CA VAL A 41 12.09 0.63 -0.36
C VAL A 41 13.43 1.19 0.13
N ASP A 42 14.33 1.54 -0.79
CA ASP A 42 15.65 2.08 -0.44
C ASP A 42 15.52 3.39 0.35
N LYS A 43 14.64 4.30 -0.06
CA LYS A 43 14.36 5.55 0.67
C LYS A 43 13.81 5.31 2.08
N VAL A 44 12.91 4.35 2.24
CA VAL A 44 12.34 3.99 3.56
C VAL A 44 13.43 3.41 4.47
N ILE A 45 14.25 2.50 3.96
CA ILE A 45 15.38 1.93 4.72
C ILE A 45 16.36 3.04 5.13
N GLN A 46 16.70 3.95 4.21
CA GLN A 46 17.57 5.09 4.50
C GLN A 46 17.01 6.00 5.59
N LEU A 47 15.70 6.28 5.56
CA LEU A 47 15.02 7.06 6.59
C LEU A 47 15.10 6.37 7.95
N LEU A 48 14.76 5.08 8.03
CA LEU A 48 14.80 4.30 9.28
C LEU A 48 16.21 4.25 9.87
N ASN A 49 17.23 4.04 9.03
CA ASN A 49 18.63 4.08 9.44
C ASN A 49 19.00 5.45 10.02
N THR A 50 18.59 6.54 9.37
CA THR A 50 18.84 7.90 9.83
C THR A 50 18.17 8.18 11.18
N LEU A 51 16.91 7.78 11.34
CA LEU A 51 16.16 7.95 12.58
C LEU A 51 16.78 7.14 13.73
N ARG A 52 17.20 5.89 13.46
CA ARG A 52 17.85 5.04 14.45
C ARG A 52 19.23 5.58 14.84
N GLY A 53 20.02 6.04 13.87
CA GLY A 53 21.33 6.64 14.11
C GLY A 53 21.30 7.95 14.90
N LYS A 54 20.15 8.65 14.91
CA LYS A 54 19.89 9.84 15.72
C LYS A 54 19.17 9.53 17.04
N ASP A 55 18.95 8.26 17.37
CA ASP A 55 18.16 7.79 18.52
C ASP A 55 16.75 8.42 18.62
N LEU A 56 16.15 8.77 17.48
CA LEU A 56 14.78 9.29 17.41
C LEU A 56 13.72 8.19 17.48
N ILE A 57 14.13 6.93 17.25
CA ILE A 57 13.30 5.74 17.38
C ILE A 57 14.00 4.66 18.21
N ARG A 58 13.21 3.89 18.94
CA ARG A 58 13.69 2.75 19.72
C ARG A 58 14.02 1.58 18.80
N LYS A 59 14.91 0.69 19.26
CA LYS A 59 15.32 -0.51 18.51
C LYS A 59 14.14 -1.37 18.06
N TRP A 60 13.17 -1.61 18.95
CA TRP A 60 11.99 -2.42 18.60
C TRP A 60 11.11 -1.76 17.53
N GLN A 61 11.01 -0.43 17.51
CA GLN A 61 10.26 0.29 16.47
C GLN A 61 10.96 0.14 15.13
N TYR A 62 12.28 0.31 15.11
CA TYR A 62 13.10 0.10 13.92
C TYR A 62 12.93 -1.32 13.36
N GLU A 63 13.00 -2.35 14.20
CA GLU A 63 12.85 -3.75 13.79
C GLU A 63 11.46 -4.05 13.23
N GLN A 64 10.40 -3.48 13.82
CA GLN A 64 9.02 -3.67 13.34
C GLN A 64 8.73 -2.89 12.04
N MET A 65 9.37 -1.74 11.84
CA MET A 65 9.13 -0.89 10.67
C MET A 65 10.02 -1.23 9.48
N MET A 66 11.10 -2.00 9.68
CA MET A 66 12.02 -2.37 8.62
C MET A 66 11.33 -3.25 7.57
N PRO A 67 11.23 -2.82 6.30
CA PRO A 67 10.63 -3.64 5.27
C PRO A 67 11.52 -4.84 4.93
N ASP A 68 10.90 -6.01 4.81
CA ASP A 68 11.54 -7.20 4.23
C ASP A 68 11.36 -7.20 2.71
N ARG A 69 12.46 -7.14 1.95
CA ARG A 69 12.42 -7.08 0.48
C ARG A 69 11.74 -8.28 -0.17
N ALA A 70 11.73 -9.44 0.49
CA ALA A 70 11.12 -10.65 -0.06
C ALA A 70 9.58 -10.66 0.07
N THR A 71 9.05 -9.93 1.04
CA THR A 71 7.62 -9.97 1.40
C THR A 71 6.93 -8.61 1.36
N CYS A 72 7.70 -7.53 1.19
CA CYS A 72 7.17 -6.17 1.13
C CYS A 72 6.46 -5.93 -0.21
N GLU A 73 5.32 -5.25 -0.13
CA GLU A 73 4.53 -4.84 -1.28
C GLU A 73 4.40 -3.31 -1.22
N LEU A 74 4.21 -2.68 -2.37
CA LEU A 74 4.17 -1.22 -2.47
C LEU A 74 3.09 -0.61 -1.55
N ALA A 75 1.95 -1.29 -1.38
CA ALA A 75 0.87 -0.85 -0.50
C ALA A 75 1.29 -0.75 0.98
N HIS A 76 2.23 -1.59 1.44
CA HIS A 76 2.75 -1.57 2.81
C HIS A 76 3.62 -0.33 3.08
N LEU A 77 4.22 0.25 2.03
CA LEU A 77 5.14 1.39 2.12
C LEU A 77 4.42 2.74 2.19
N TYR A 78 3.15 2.81 1.78
CA TYR A 78 2.38 4.05 1.85
C TYR A 78 1.91 4.41 3.25
N PHE A 79 2.16 3.54 4.26
CA PHE A 79 1.67 3.69 5.63
C PHE A 79 0.18 4.02 5.69
N ASN A 80 -0.58 3.63 4.65
CA ASN A 80 -2.00 3.90 4.58
C ASN A 80 -2.63 3.25 5.81
N PRO A 81 -3.41 4.00 6.61
CA PRO A 81 -4.09 3.41 7.74
C PRO A 81 -4.87 2.22 7.21
N LYS A 82 -4.69 1.04 7.82
CA LYS A 82 -5.51 -0.12 7.49
C LYS A 82 -6.95 0.36 7.55
N THR A 83 -7.68 0.20 6.46
CA THR A 83 -9.11 0.46 6.44
C THR A 83 -9.73 -0.48 7.47
N HIS A 84 -10.00 0.03 8.67
CA HIS A 84 -10.78 -0.71 9.64
C HIS A 84 -12.12 -1.01 8.98
N LYS A 85 -12.46 -2.28 8.84
CA LYS A 85 -13.85 -2.64 8.51
C LYS A 85 -14.67 -2.24 9.73
N ASP A 86 -15.57 -1.29 9.56
CA ASP A 86 -16.52 -0.94 10.61
C ASP A 86 -17.27 -2.22 11.05
N GLY A 87 -17.16 -2.57 12.34
CA GLY A 87 -18.01 -3.58 12.97
C GLY A 87 -17.45 -4.99 13.20
N ILE A 88 -16.13 -5.22 13.09
CA ILE A 88 -15.52 -6.47 13.60
C ILE A 88 -14.48 -6.08 14.67
N PRO A 89 -14.63 -6.54 15.93
CA PRO A 89 -13.69 -6.24 17.01
C PRO A 89 -12.28 -6.79 16.74
#